data_AF-A0A4P7SYH9-F1
#
_entry.id   AF-A0A4P7SYH9-F1
#
_cell.length_a   1.000
_cell.length_b   1.000
_cell.length_c   1.000
_cell.angle_alpha   90.00
_cell.angle_beta   90.00
_cell.angle_gamma   90.00
#
_symmetry.space_group_name_H-M   'P 1'
#
loop_
_entity.id
_entity.type
_entity.pdbx_description
1 polymer ?
#
loop_
_entity_poly.entity_id
_entity_poly.type
_entity_poly.pdbx_seq_one_letter_code
_entity_poly.pdbx_strand_id
1 'polypeptide(L)'
;MARKTWNAGRKIALLGVVCALAAGGGAFAAAAPGLAHAIASEASGPERTTPGLAIPVVAPAQLTVSPADGAKQVNPAAPVSLKVSSGRIERVALTSETGDAVEGTLSADGAGWTASGVLKFNTHYSFTYSVVDNVGRKSNSTRSFGTVSAANEADAAIYPLDGMKVGVAQPLQITFSEPVLNRDAVEKAIRISSSSGQIGAFHWFSNTMVRYRPETFWAANSTITMDMQLFGVDLGNGQIGNFNKKVTVHIGDKKVAIADATAHTFTASINDQPAGQWPATMGDTRFPSARGFLVLMEKYRVEHMSAASIGLKPGDPAYYGELDVNYATRLTPSGEFIHQATDSAMPYIGVTNLSHGCIGLGPDGAKWVFDNMTSGDVVQVINTEGDFANFDDGFGDWNIPWAQYAN
;
A
#
# COMPACT_ATOMS: atom_id res chain seq x y z
N MET A 1 -49.96 -13.91 17.72
CA MET A 1 -49.07 -14.20 18.87
C MET A 1 -47.81 -13.35 18.75
N ALA A 2 -47.53 -12.61 19.82
CA ALA A 2 -46.39 -11.73 20.16
C ALA A 2 -45.32 -11.37 19.09
N ARG A 3 -45.28 -10.09 18.71
CA ARG A 3 -44.10 -9.37 18.18
C ARG A 3 -43.35 -8.72 19.34
N LYS A 4 -42.03 -8.84 19.37
CA LYS A 4 -41.13 -8.25 20.38
C LYS A 4 -40.34 -7.11 19.73
N THR A 5 -40.51 -5.89 20.22
CA THR A 5 -39.74 -4.68 19.91
C THR A 5 -38.95 -4.24 21.15
N TRP A 6 -37.80 -3.58 20.93
CA TRP A 6 -37.07 -2.60 21.78
C TRP A 6 -35.61 -2.53 21.29
N ASN A 7 -34.86 -1.44 21.25
CA ASN A 7 -35.09 -0.02 21.55
C ASN A 7 -33.95 0.79 20.89
N ALA A 8 -34.26 1.95 20.32
CA ALA A 8 -33.29 3.02 20.02
C ALA A 8 -33.48 4.12 21.07
N GLY A 9 -32.39 4.63 21.64
CA GLY A 9 -32.45 5.69 22.64
C GLY A 9 -31.27 6.65 22.52
N ARG A 10 -31.57 7.92 22.25
CA ARG A 10 -30.91 9.09 22.87
C ARG A 10 -31.72 10.35 22.55
N LYS A 11 -32.19 11.03 23.60
CA LYS A 11 -32.82 12.35 23.57
C LYS A 11 -31.91 13.38 24.25
N ILE A 12 -31.97 14.59 23.71
CA ILE A 12 -31.34 15.86 24.09
C ILE A 12 -32.16 16.58 25.18
N ALA A 13 -31.50 17.31 26.08
CA ALA A 13 -31.90 18.60 26.71
C ALA A 13 -30.79 18.97 27.74
N LEU A 14 -30.06 20.09 27.78
CA LEU A 14 -30.28 21.54 27.56
C LEU A 14 -30.88 22.26 28.79
N LEU A 15 -30.04 23.03 29.51
CA LEU A 15 -30.34 24.11 30.47
C LEU A 15 -28.97 24.64 30.97
N GLY A 16 -28.66 25.92 31.11
CA GLY A 16 -29.36 27.19 30.98
C GLY A 16 -28.39 28.28 31.49
N VAL A 17 -28.34 29.42 30.78
CA VAL A 17 -27.40 30.55 30.96
C VAL A 17 -27.91 31.52 32.05
N VAL A 18 -27.03 32.37 32.62
CA VAL A 18 -27.15 33.87 32.73
C VAL A 18 -26.51 34.48 34.01
N CYS A 19 -25.47 35.31 33.77
CA CYS A 19 -25.09 36.63 34.35
C CYS A 19 -24.95 36.84 35.89
N ALA A 20 -24.16 37.78 36.45
CA ALA A 20 -23.28 38.85 35.96
C ALA A 20 -22.41 39.42 37.14
N LEU A 21 -21.26 40.00 36.75
CA LEU A 21 -20.53 41.19 37.26
C LEU A 21 -20.77 41.74 38.69
N ALA A 22 -19.67 42.01 39.42
CA ALA A 22 -19.40 43.32 40.06
C ALA A 22 -17.98 43.42 40.64
N ALA A 23 -17.42 44.62 40.60
CA ALA A 23 -16.05 45.02 40.95
C ALA A 23 -15.95 45.74 42.32
N GLY A 24 -14.72 46.00 42.78
CA GLY A 24 -14.34 46.87 43.91
C GLY A 24 -13.69 46.09 45.06
N GLY A 25 -12.51 46.40 45.60
CA GLY A 25 -11.84 47.68 45.79
C GLY A 25 -12.06 48.15 47.24
N GLY A 26 -11.02 48.15 48.08
CA GLY A 26 -11.07 48.81 49.40
C GLY A 26 -10.21 48.17 50.50
N ALA A 27 -9.17 48.90 50.92
CA ALA A 27 -8.31 48.61 52.06
C ALA A 27 -8.99 48.96 53.41
N PHE A 28 -8.61 48.29 54.51
CA PHE A 28 -8.53 48.88 55.87
C PHE A 28 -7.67 48.00 56.80
N ALA A 29 -7.06 48.68 57.77
CA ALA A 29 -5.88 48.31 58.54
C ALA A 29 -6.18 47.90 60.00
N ALA A 30 -5.10 47.59 60.75
CA ALA A 30 -4.94 47.54 62.22
C ALA A 30 -5.47 46.26 62.93
N ALA A 31 -4.82 45.65 63.94
CA ALA A 31 -3.62 45.93 64.71
C ALA A 31 -3.11 44.62 65.38
N ALA A 32 -1.81 44.56 65.69
CA ALA A 32 -1.15 43.55 66.54
C ALA A 32 -1.45 43.80 68.04
N PRO A 33 -0.97 42.99 69.05
CA PRO A 33 0.47 42.81 69.34
C PRO A 33 0.91 41.48 70.01
N GLY A 34 2.23 41.29 70.13
CA GLY A 34 2.86 40.44 71.17
C GLY A 34 3.99 39.53 70.64
N LEU A 35 5.23 40.03 70.48
CA LEU A 35 6.34 40.09 71.48
C LEU A 35 7.16 38.80 71.60
N ALA A 36 8.36 38.80 71.02
CA ALA A 36 9.57 38.18 71.60
C ALA A 36 10.87 38.74 70.95
N HIS A 37 11.46 39.69 71.69
CA HIS A 37 12.82 40.24 71.74
C HIS A 37 13.95 39.71 70.82
N ALA A 38 14.61 40.67 70.15
CA ALA A 38 15.96 40.56 69.59
C ALA A 38 16.91 41.53 70.32
N ILE A 39 18.12 41.04 70.64
CA ILE A 39 19.37 41.75 70.92
C ILE A 39 20.50 40.71 70.65
N ALA A 40 21.69 41.00 70.11
CA ALA A 40 22.39 42.24 69.83
C ALA A 40 23.30 42.08 68.59
N SER A 41 23.67 43.23 68.03
CA SER A 41 24.64 43.45 66.97
C SER A 41 26.08 43.29 67.47
N GLU A 42 26.91 42.52 66.75
CA GLU A 42 28.36 42.73 66.71
C GLU A 42 28.80 42.86 65.24
N ALA A 43 29.21 44.07 64.88
CA ALA A 43 30.04 44.31 63.71
C ALA A 43 31.50 44.08 64.09
N SER A 44 32.29 43.53 63.16
CA SER A 44 33.75 43.69 62.96
C SER A 44 34.49 42.36 62.80
N GLY A 45 34.40 41.76 61.61
CA GLY A 45 35.40 40.85 61.08
C GLY A 45 35.91 41.42 59.74
N PRO A 46 37.22 41.41 59.45
CA PRO A 46 37.74 42.04 58.24
C PRO A 46 37.23 41.32 56.99
N GLU A 47 36.59 42.08 56.09
CA GLU A 47 36.33 41.66 54.72
C GLU A 47 37.65 41.30 54.04
N ARG A 48 37.80 40.04 53.69
CA ARG A 48 38.89 39.56 52.87
C ARG A 48 38.61 39.97 51.43
N THR A 49 39.09 41.15 51.03
CA THR A 49 39.09 41.64 49.64
C THR A 49 40.22 40.96 48.84
N THR A 50 40.05 39.68 48.54
CA THR A 50 40.77 39.06 47.42
C THR A 50 39.79 38.91 46.26
N PRO A 51 40.04 39.52 45.08
CA PRO A 51 39.27 39.20 43.88
C PRO A 51 39.43 37.70 43.61
N GLY A 52 38.39 36.92 43.87
CA GLY A 52 38.34 35.54 43.45
C GLY A 52 38.44 35.50 41.93
N LEU A 53 39.38 34.70 41.40
CA LEU A 53 39.42 34.35 39.99
C LEU A 53 38.03 33.84 39.59
N ALA A 54 37.28 34.62 38.81
CA ALA A 54 36.07 34.14 38.17
C ALA A 54 36.50 33.07 37.18
N ILE A 55 36.37 31.80 37.58
CA ILE A 55 36.55 30.68 36.66
C ILE A 55 35.49 30.88 35.57
N PRO A 56 35.87 30.90 34.27
CA PRO A 56 34.88 30.98 33.21
C PRO A 56 33.89 29.83 33.40
N VAL A 57 32.60 30.14 33.57
CA VAL A 57 31.54 29.15 33.63
C VAL A 57 31.45 28.51 32.25
N VAL A 58 32.21 27.43 32.04
CA VAL A 58 32.16 26.68 30.78
C VAL A 58 30.79 26.03 30.70
N ALA A 59 30.03 26.44 29.67
CA ALA A 59 28.70 25.91 29.41
C ALA A 59 28.76 24.37 29.34
N PRO A 60 27.85 23.65 30.02
CA PRO A 60 27.78 22.20 29.90
C PRO A 60 27.51 21.81 28.44
N ALA A 61 28.00 20.62 28.03
CA ALA A 61 27.75 20.09 26.70
C ALA A 61 26.23 20.03 26.44
N GLN A 62 25.76 20.58 25.31
CA GLN A 62 24.34 20.47 24.94
C GLN A 62 24.15 19.28 24.01
N LEU A 63 23.08 18.53 24.25
CA LEU A 63 22.81 17.28 23.56
C LEU A 63 21.53 17.41 22.76
N THR A 64 21.61 17.10 21.47
CA THR A 64 20.43 16.86 20.63
C THR A 64 20.38 15.37 20.33
N VAL A 65 19.32 14.72 20.80
CA VAL A 65 19.17 13.26 20.71
C VAL A 65 17.82 12.96 20.08
N SER A 66 17.81 12.12 19.06
CA SER A 66 16.62 11.64 18.37
C SER A 66 16.65 10.11 18.34
N PRO A 67 15.55 9.41 18.65
CA PRO A 67 14.25 9.93 19.13
C PRO A 67 14.28 10.54 20.54
N ALA A 68 13.17 11.18 20.94
CA ALA A 68 12.95 11.62 22.31
C ALA A 68 12.86 10.43 23.28
N ASP A 69 13.20 10.65 24.55
CA ASP A 69 13.07 9.60 25.56
C ASP A 69 11.59 9.27 25.83
N GLY A 70 11.27 7.98 25.89
CA GLY A 70 9.91 7.47 25.99
C GLY A 70 9.08 7.59 24.71
N ALA A 71 9.68 7.95 23.57
CA ALA A 71 8.96 8.03 22.30
C ALA A 71 8.33 6.68 21.93
N LYS A 72 7.13 6.74 21.34
CA LYS A 72 6.36 5.57 20.88
C LYS A 72 6.09 5.69 19.40
N GLN A 73 5.83 4.56 18.74
CA GLN A 73 5.51 4.51 17.32
C GLN A 73 6.58 5.20 16.45
N VAL A 74 7.85 5.08 16.87
CA VAL A 74 8.96 5.62 16.10
C VAL A 74 9.05 4.82 14.80
N ASN A 75 8.97 5.51 13.66
CA ASN A 75 9.14 4.88 12.36
C ASN A 75 10.52 4.19 12.30
N PRO A 76 10.59 2.88 11.99
CA PRO A 76 11.85 2.15 11.95
C PRO A 76 12.90 2.67 10.95
N ALA A 77 12.48 3.45 9.94
CA ALA A 77 13.38 4.12 9.00
C ALA A 77 13.82 5.53 9.47
N ALA A 78 13.25 6.05 10.56
CA ALA A 78 13.63 7.35 11.08
C ALA A 78 15.06 7.31 11.67
N PRO A 79 15.87 8.36 11.45
CA PRO A 79 17.25 8.37 11.93
C PRO A 79 17.31 8.43 13.46
N VAL A 80 18.02 7.47 14.05
CA VAL A 80 18.46 7.53 15.45
C VAL A 80 19.82 8.22 15.48
N SER A 81 19.93 9.34 16.21
CA SER A 81 21.15 10.13 16.23
C SER A 81 21.39 10.85 17.56
N LEU A 82 22.66 11.12 17.81
CA LEU A 82 23.16 11.92 18.92
C LEU A 82 24.09 12.99 18.36
N LYS A 83 23.85 14.26 18.72
CA LYS A 83 24.76 15.37 18.45
C LYS A 83 25.12 16.06 19.76
N VAL A 84 26.39 16.40 19.90
CA VAL A 84 26.96 17.05 21.08
C VAL A 84 27.56 18.38 20.67
N SER A 85 27.17 19.46 21.34
CA SER A 85 27.87 20.74 21.27
C SER A 85 28.80 20.90 22.47
N SER A 86 29.98 21.49 22.26
CA SER A 86 30.97 21.74 23.31
C SER A 86 31.46 20.48 24.05
N GLY A 87 31.62 19.38 23.32
CA GLY A 87 32.13 18.11 23.83
C GLY A 87 32.30 17.08 22.72
N ARG A 88 32.62 15.85 23.10
CA ARG A 88 32.72 14.68 22.21
C ARG A 88 32.00 13.47 22.79
N ILE A 89 31.62 12.57 21.92
CA ILE A 89 31.02 11.28 22.24
C ILE A 89 32.16 10.29 22.53
N GLU A 90 32.07 9.59 23.66
CA GLU A 90 33.05 8.56 24.06
C GLU A 90 32.53 7.14 23.78
N ARG A 91 31.26 6.86 24.06
CA ARG A 91 30.59 5.60 23.71
C ARG A 91 29.15 5.83 23.33
N VAL A 92 28.67 4.97 22.45
CA VAL A 92 27.26 4.86 22.08
C VAL A 92 26.92 3.39 21.92
N ALA A 93 25.77 2.99 22.43
CA ALA A 93 25.17 1.69 22.24
C ALA A 93 23.66 1.86 22.00
N LEU A 94 23.18 1.29 20.90
CA LEU A 94 21.76 1.16 20.61
C LEU A 94 21.44 -0.34 20.60
N THR A 95 20.57 -0.78 21.49
CA THR A 95 20.27 -2.21 21.68
C THR A 95 18.78 -2.46 21.70
N SER A 96 18.29 -3.49 21.03
CA SER A 96 16.91 -3.96 21.16
C SER A 96 16.67 -4.60 22.53
N GLU A 97 15.41 -4.79 22.89
CA GLU A 97 15.00 -5.54 24.09
C GLU A 97 15.44 -7.01 24.07
N THR A 98 15.69 -7.58 22.89
CA THR A 98 16.25 -8.94 22.71
C THR A 98 17.76 -9.00 22.88
N GLY A 99 18.43 -7.85 23.05
CA GLY A 99 19.89 -7.74 23.20
C GLY A 99 20.66 -7.55 21.90
N ASP A 100 19.99 -7.43 20.76
CA ASP A 100 20.66 -7.21 19.48
C ASP A 100 21.19 -5.77 19.40
N ALA A 101 22.48 -5.61 19.09
CA ALA A 101 23.08 -4.30 18.88
C ALA A 101 22.76 -3.77 17.47
N VAL A 102 22.39 -2.49 17.39
CA VAL A 102 22.25 -1.77 16.12
C VAL A 102 23.53 -0.99 15.88
N GLU A 103 24.18 -1.27 14.75
CA GLU A 103 25.39 -0.56 14.36
C GLU A 103 25.13 0.92 14.10
N GLY A 104 26.16 1.74 14.30
CA GLY A 104 26.12 3.15 13.94
C GLY A 104 27.50 3.74 13.76
N THR A 105 27.55 4.89 13.12
CA THR A 105 28.77 5.58 12.72
C THR A 105 28.98 6.81 13.58
N LEU A 106 30.18 6.97 14.12
CA LEU A 106 30.65 8.18 14.79
C LEU A 106 31.29 9.11 13.75
N SER A 107 30.98 10.41 13.81
CA SER A 107 31.62 11.43 12.97
C SER A 107 33.11 11.58 13.31
N ALA A 108 33.91 12.00 12.33
CA ALA A 108 35.36 12.12 12.49
C ALA A 108 35.78 13.12 13.59
N ASP A 109 34.95 14.15 13.83
CA ASP A 109 35.14 15.14 14.89
C ASP A 109 34.67 14.62 16.28
N GLY A 110 34.06 13.44 16.34
CA GLY A 110 33.52 12.84 17.55
C GLY A 110 32.29 13.56 18.11
N ALA A 111 31.70 14.51 17.39
CA ALA A 111 30.57 15.33 17.87
C ALA A 111 29.20 14.76 17.51
N GLY A 112 29.13 13.76 16.62
CA GLY A 112 27.89 13.18 16.12
C GLY A 112 27.95 11.66 15.98
N TRP A 113 26.84 10.99 16.25
CA TRP A 113 26.64 9.58 15.99
C TRP A 113 25.28 9.35 15.33
N THR A 114 25.22 8.44 14.36
CA THR A 114 23.98 8.06 13.67
C THR A 114 23.93 6.55 13.50
N ALA A 115 22.77 5.94 13.76
CA ALA A 115 22.54 4.53 13.49
C ALA A 115 22.65 4.25 11.98
N SER A 116 23.35 3.18 11.62
CA SER A 116 23.49 2.69 10.25
C SER A 116 22.67 1.44 9.98
N GLY A 117 22.32 0.69 11.03
CA GLY A 117 21.43 -0.47 10.95
C GLY A 117 19.95 -0.09 10.85
N VAL A 118 19.17 -0.94 10.19
CA VAL A 118 17.72 -0.83 10.11
C VAL A 118 17.09 -1.25 11.44
N LEU A 119 16.16 -0.46 11.96
CA LEU A 119 15.42 -0.83 13.16
C LEU A 119 14.33 -1.86 12.82
N LYS A 120 14.00 -2.71 13.78
CA LYS A 120 12.89 -3.65 13.70
C LYS A 120 11.60 -2.93 14.09
N PHE A 121 10.50 -3.31 13.45
CA PHE A 121 9.17 -2.95 13.94
C PHE A 121 8.86 -3.63 15.27
N ASN A 122 7.85 -3.11 15.96
CA ASN A 122 7.30 -3.60 17.21
C ASN A 122 8.37 -3.97 18.25
N THR A 123 9.39 -3.12 18.37
CA THR A 123 10.58 -3.40 19.18
C THR A 123 10.88 -2.22 20.09
N HIS A 124 11.17 -2.52 21.36
CA HIS A 124 11.73 -1.53 22.27
C HIS A 124 13.25 -1.45 22.14
N TYR A 125 13.76 -0.22 22.08
CA TYR A 125 15.19 0.08 22.00
C TYR A 125 15.67 0.87 23.22
N SER A 126 16.86 0.52 23.69
CA SER A 126 17.64 1.29 24.67
C SER A 126 18.80 1.98 23.97
N PHE A 127 18.88 3.30 24.11
CA PHE A 127 19.91 4.14 23.53
C PHE A 127 20.77 4.73 24.65
N THR A 128 21.94 4.13 24.87
CA THR A 128 22.88 4.51 25.93
C THR A 128 24.10 5.19 25.34
N TYR A 129 24.49 6.32 25.89
CA TYR A 129 25.64 7.07 25.41
C TYR A 129 26.40 7.76 26.56
N SER A 130 27.70 7.94 26.35
CA SER A 130 28.58 8.69 27.24
C SER A 130 29.26 9.82 26.47
N VAL A 131 29.18 11.03 27.00
CA VAL A 131 29.79 12.23 26.41
C VAL A 131 30.76 12.85 27.38
N VAL A 132 31.77 13.53 26.84
CA VAL A 132 32.77 14.27 27.59
C VAL A 132 32.78 15.70 27.10
N ASP A 133 32.58 16.66 28.01
CA ASP A 133 32.65 18.07 27.65
C ASP A 133 34.11 18.56 27.47
N ASN A 134 34.26 19.81 27.03
CA ASN A 134 35.57 20.41 26.79
C ASN A 134 36.44 20.57 28.05
N VAL A 135 35.87 20.45 29.25
CA VAL A 135 36.60 20.49 30.53
C VAL A 135 36.80 19.10 31.13
N GLY A 136 36.47 18.04 30.40
CA GLY A 136 36.72 16.65 30.78
C GLY A 136 35.64 16.02 31.67
N ARG A 137 34.52 16.71 31.94
CA ARG A 137 33.41 16.13 32.70
C ARG A 137 32.68 15.12 31.84
N LYS A 138 32.51 13.91 32.39
CA LYS A 138 31.77 12.82 31.75
C LYS A 138 30.30 12.85 32.18
N SER A 139 29.39 12.67 31.23
CA SER A 139 27.99 12.37 31.53
C SER A 139 27.55 11.12 30.78
N ASN A 140 26.83 10.26 31.49
CA ASN A 140 26.23 9.05 30.95
C ASN A 140 24.71 9.25 30.93
N SER A 141 24.06 8.79 29.88
CA SER A 141 22.61 8.82 29.79
C SER A 141 22.11 7.60 29.02
N THR A 142 20.94 7.14 29.43
CA THR A 142 20.19 6.10 28.74
C THR A 142 18.82 6.66 28.42
N ARG A 143 18.38 6.44 27.18
CA ARG A 143 17.03 6.74 26.71
C ARG A 143 16.38 5.47 26.19
N SER A 144 15.05 5.47 26.14
CA SER A 144 14.27 4.38 25.56
C SER A 144 13.27 4.90 24.54
N PHE A 145 12.94 4.09 23.54
CA PHE A 145 11.83 4.35 22.63
C PHE A 145 11.28 3.03 22.08
N GLY A 146 10.03 3.04 21.64
CA GLY A 146 9.38 1.92 20.95
C GLY A 146 9.13 2.26 19.49
N THR A 147 9.44 1.32 18.60
CA THR A 147 9.12 1.46 17.17
C THR A 147 7.64 1.21 16.89
N VAL A 148 7.23 1.45 15.65
CA VAL A 148 5.85 1.22 15.17
C VAL A 148 5.38 -0.19 15.50
N SER A 149 4.20 -0.33 16.10
CA SER A 149 3.65 -1.63 16.51
C SER A 149 3.17 -2.45 15.32
N ALA A 150 3.05 -3.77 15.51
CA ALA A 150 2.60 -4.69 14.45
C ALA A 150 1.22 -4.35 13.85
N ALA A 151 0.31 -3.75 14.63
CA ALA A 151 -1.00 -3.31 14.14
C ALA A 151 -0.94 -2.12 13.15
N ASN A 152 0.22 -1.48 13.05
CA ASN A 152 0.50 -0.31 12.22
C ASN A 152 1.56 -0.62 11.15
N GLU A 153 1.84 -1.91 10.92
CA GLU A 153 2.69 -2.39 9.83
C GLU A 153 1.85 -2.67 8.60
N ALA A 154 2.23 -2.08 7.48
CA ALA A 154 1.59 -2.33 6.20
C ALA A 154 2.51 -3.11 5.25
N ASP A 155 1.95 -4.15 4.65
CA ASP A 155 2.57 -4.96 3.61
C ASP A 155 1.79 -4.79 2.30
N ALA A 156 2.23 -5.41 1.21
CA ALA A 156 1.48 -5.49 -0.03
C ALA A 156 1.70 -6.81 -0.78
N ALA A 157 0.61 -7.29 -1.40
CA ALA A 157 0.67 -8.29 -2.46
C ALA A 157 0.99 -7.61 -3.80
N ILE A 158 1.83 -8.24 -4.62
CA ILE A 158 2.24 -7.72 -5.92
C ILE A 158 1.95 -8.76 -6.99
N TYR A 159 1.44 -8.30 -8.13
CA TYR A 159 1.28 -9.10 -9.34
C TYR A 159 1.64 -8.26 -10.57
N PRO A 160 2.37 -8.78 -11.57
CA PRO A 160 3.01 -10.11 -11.61
C PRO A 160 4.10 -10.28 -10.54
N LEU A 161 4.46 -11.54 -10.27
CA LEU A 161 5.55 -11.89 -9.35
C LEU A 161 6.92 -11.73 -10.03
N ASP A 162 7.96 -11.68 -9.21
CA ASP A 162 9.34 -11.54 -9.69
C ASP A 162 9.74 -12.72 -10.60
N GLY A 163 10.33 -12.39 -11.74
CA GLY A 163 10.71 -13.33 -12.80
C GLY A 163 9.57 -13.82 -13.69
N MET A 164 8.31 -13.43 -13.45
CA MET A 164 7.19 -13.88 -14.29
C MET A 164 7.30 -13.36 -15.73
N LYS A 165 6.90 -14.21 -16.67
CA LYS A 165 6.67 -13.83 -18.07
C LYS A 165 5.18 -13.74 -18.34
N VAL A 166 4.72 -12.58 -18.82
CA VAL A 166 3.30 -12.26 -19.05
C VAL A 166 3.10 -11.65 -20.43
N GLY A 167 1.86 -11.58 -20.89
CA GLY A 167 1.51 -10.92 -22.16
C GLY A 167 1.57 -9.39 -22.09
N VAL A 168 1.41 -8.78 -23.26
CA VAL A 168 1.60 -7.33 -23.46
C VAL A 168 0.56 -6.44 -22.78
N ALA A 169 -0.58 -7.00 -22.38
CA ALA A 169 -1.69 -6.28 -21.76
C ALA A 169 -1.71 -6.41 -20.24
N GLN A 170 -0.71 -7.03 -19.60
CA GLN A 170 -0.68 -7.19 -18.15
C GLN A 170 -0.40 -5.85 -17.44
N PRO A 171 -1.35 -5.27 -16.67
CA PRO A 171 -1.01 -4.20 -15.75
C PRO A 171 -0.19 -4.75 -14.57
N LEU A 172 0.60 -3.88 -13.96
CA LEU A 172 1.28 -4.14 -12.70
C LEU A 172 0.33 -3.76 -11.57
N GLN A 173 0.09 -4.62 -10.59
CA GLN A 173 -0.82 -4.41 -9.47
C GLN A 173 -0.07 -4.48 -8.15
N ILE A 174 -0.41 -3.56 -7.26
CA ILE A 174 -0.01 -3.58 -5.86
C ILE A 174 -1.29 -3.50 -5.02
N THR A 175 -1.47 -4.48 -4.14
CA THR A 175 -2.60 -4.54 -3.21
C THR A 175 -2.05 -4.48 -1.79
N PHE A 176 -2.20 -3.32 -1.15
CA PHE A 176 -1.77 -3.08 0.22
C PHE A 176 -2.67 -3.78 1.23
N SER A 177 -2.08 -4.26 2.33
CA SER A 177 -2.83 -4.84 3.46
C SER A 177 -3.68 -3.79 4.19
N GLU A 178 -3.30 -2.52 4.09
CA GLU A 178 -3.89 -1.39 4.80
C GLU A 178 -4.24 -0.24 3.84
N PRO A 179 -5.23 0.62 4.17
CA PRO A 179 -5.56 1.78 3.36
C PRO A 179 -4.40 2.76 3.18
N VAL A 180 -4.09 3.11 1.95
CA VAL A 180 -3.15 4.15 1.55
C VAL A 180 -3.88 5.48 1.39
N LEU A 181 -3.71 6.35 2.37
CA LEU A 181 -4.22 7.72 2.38
C LEU A 181 -3.17 8.72 1.84
N ASN A 182 -1.88 8.39 1.94
CA ASN A 182 -0.77 9.18 1.43
C ASN A 182 -0.23 8.57 0.12
N ARG A 183 -1.06 8.61 -0.93
CA ARG A 183 -0.76 8.01 -2.24
C ARG A 183 0.52 8.60 -2.86
N ASP A 184 0.70 9.92 -2.76
CA ASP A 184 1.89 10.61 -3.25
C ASP A 184 3.20 10.08 -2.67
N ALA A 185 3.24 9.76 -1.37
CA ALA A 185 4.45 9.22 -0.74
C ALA A 185 4.73 7.79 -1.22
N VAL A 186 3.69 6.98 -1.35
CA VAL A 186 3.79 5.60 -1.86
C VAL A 186 4.25 5.59 -3.32
N GLU A 187 3.63 6.39 -4.19
CA GLU A 187 3.99 6.45 -5.61
C GLU A 187 5.44 6.95 -5.81
N LYS A 188 5.88 7.96 -5.05
CA LYS A 188 7.27 8.45 -5.09
C LYS A 188 8.29 7.39 -4.66
N ALA A 189 7.88 6.48 -3.78
CA ALA A 189 8.71 5.37 -3.31
C ALA A 189 8.77 4.20 -4.30
N ILE A 190 7.95 4.20 -5.35
CA ILE A 190 7.89 3.12 -6.34
C ILE A 190 8.43 3.64 -7.68
N ARG A 191 9.61 3.13 -8.07
CA ARG A 191 10.19 3.44 -9.37
C ARG A 191 9.93 2.31 -10.36
N ILE A 192 9.22 2.63 -11.45
CA ILE A 192 8.95 1.68 -12.53
C ILE A 192 9.76 2.09 -13.76
N SER A 193 10.42 1.12 -14.38
CA SER A 193 11.21 1.33 -15.60
C SER A 193 10.96 0.20 -16.60
N SER A 194 10.99 0.55 -17.88
CA SER A 194 10.88 -0.40 -18.98
C SER A 194 12.12 -0.33 -19.87
N SER A 195 12.64 -1.48 -20.28
CA SER A 195 13.67 -1.57 -21.32
C SER A 195 13.25 -0.98 -22.68
N SER A 196 11.94 -0.87 -22.95
CA SER A 196 11.41 -0.20 -24.15
C SER A 196 11.33 1.32 -24.02
N GLY A 197 11.61 1.86 -22.83
CA GLY A 197 11.44 3.29 -22.53
C GLY A 197 9.98 3.72 -22.31
N GLN A 198 9.01 2.79 -22.36
CA GLN A 198 7.62 3.10 -22.06
C GLN A 198 7.46 3.60 -20.62
N ILE A 199 6.69 4.68 -20.50
CA ILE A 199 6.28 5.29 -19.23
C ILE A 199 4.78 5.05 -19.10
N GLY A 200 4.35 4.75 -17.88
CA GLY A 200 2.95 4.63 -17.50
C GLY A 200 2.56 5.53 -16.35
N ALA A 201 1.36 5.32 -15.85
CA ALA A 201 0.78 6.05 -14.74
C ALA A 201 0.16 5.08 -13.73
N PHE A 202 0.09 5.51 -12.47
CA PHE A 202 -0.66 4.81 -11.44
C PHE A 202 -2.15 5.12 -11.57
N HIS A 203 -2.99 4.13 -11.28
CA HIS A 203 -4.43 4.29 -11.16
C HIS A 203 -4.93 3.55 -9.93
N TRP A 204 -5.57 4.29 -9.02
CA TRP A 204 -6.10 3.75 -7.77
C TRP A 204 -7.57 3.37 -7.93
N PHE A 205 -7.85 2.07 -7.84
CA PHE A 205 -9.21 1.54 -7.86
C PHE A 205 -9.88 1.59 -6.48
N SER A 206 -9.07 1.57 -5.42
CA SER A 206 -9.54 1.70 -4.04
C SER A 206 -8.45 2.34 -3.19
N ASN A 207 -8.65 2.43 -1.86
CA ASN A 207 -7.56 2.85 -0.97
C ASN A 207 -6.51 1.76 -0.76
N THR A 208 -6.72 0.54 -1.23
CA THR A 208 -5.77 -0.57 -1.04
C THR A 208 -5.23 -1.12 -2.35
N MET A 209 -5.84 -0.82 -3.49
CA MET A 209 -5.44 -1.36 -4.79
C MET A 209 -5.06 -0.24 -5.76
N VAL A 210 -3.81 -0.30 -6.22
CA VAL A 210 -3.27 0.53 -7.30
C VAL A 210 -2.75 -0.35 -8.41
N ARG A 211 -2.94 0.07 -9.65
CA ARG A 211 -2.33 -0.53 -10.83
C ARG A 211 -1.49 0.47 -11.59
N TYR A 212 -0.57 -0.03 -12.40
CA TYR A 212 0.28 0.75 -13.28
C TYR A 212 0.32 0.13 -14.67
N ARG A 213 0.09 0.95 -15.69
CA ARG A 213 0.31 0.58 -17.10
C ARG A 213 0.71 1.80 -17.94
N PRO A 214 1.38 1.58 -19.08
CA PRO A 214 1.54 2.58 -20.14
C PRO A 214 0.22 2.88 -20.87
N GLU A 215 0.24 3.94 -21.68
CA GLU A 215 -0.89 4.37 -22.50
C GLU A 215 -1.36 3.28 -23.48
N THR A 216 -0.40 2.64 -24.17
CA THR A 216 -0.60 1.52 -25.08
C THR A 216 -0.07 0.24 -24.46
N PHE A 217 -0.44 -0.94 -24.98
CA PHE A 217 0.14 -2.22 -24.52
C PHE A 217 1.67 -2.17 -24.41
N TRP A 218 2.21 -2.93 -23.46
CA TRP A 218 3.66 -3.08 -23.32
C TRP A 218 4.28 -3.57 -24.62
N ALA A 219 5.46 -3.06 -24.94
CA ALA A 219 6.24 -3.52 -26.07
C ALA A 219 6.59 -5.00 -25.85
N ALA A 220 6.36 -5.81 -26.88
CA ALA A 220 6.71 -7.22 -26.85
C ALA A 220 8.20 -7.41 -26.57
N ASN A 221 8.56 -8.50 -25.90
CA ASN A 221 9.94 -8.87 -25.57
C ASN A 221 10.71 -7.80 -24.77
N SER A 222 9.99 -6.97 -24.00
CA SER A 222 10.57 -6.00 -23.07
C SER A 222 10.63 -6.54 -21.65
N THR A 223 11.52 -5.97 -20.84
CA THR A 223 11.59 -6.20 -19.39
C THR A 223 11.15 -4.95 -18.64
N ILE A 224 10.33 -5.15 -17.61
CA ILE A 224 9.84 -4.12 -16.68
C ILE A 224 10.46 -4.38 -15.31
N THR A 225 10.96 -3.34 -14.66
CA THR A 225 11.45 -3.40 -13.28
C THR A 225 10.67 -2.45 -12.40
N MET A 226 10.07 -2.99 -11.34
CA MET A 226 9.45 -2.25 -10.24
C MET A 226 10.39 -2.27 -9.04
N ASP A 227 10.97 -1.12 -8.70
CA ASP A 227 11.81 -0.94 -7.52
C ASP A 227 11.02 -0.18 -6.44
N MET A 228 10.51 -0.92 -5.46
CA MET A 228 9.65 -0.41 -4.39
C MET A 228 10.47 -0.21 -3.11
N GLN A 229 10.63 1.05 -2.70
CA GLN A 229 11.34 1.46 -1.50
C GLN A 229 10.35 1.84 -0.39
N LEU A 230 9.49 0.90 -0.01
CA LEU A 230 8.33 1.16 0.87
C LEU A 230 8.64 1.02 2.37
N PHE A 231 9.82 0.55 2.76
CA PHE A 231 10.21 0.44 4.16
C PHE A 231 10.28 1.83 4.80
N GLY A 232 9.45 2.05 5.82
CA GLY A 232 9.34 3.32 6.51
C GLY A 232 8.52 4.38 5.78
N VAL A 233 7.88 4.06 4.66
CA VAL A 233 6.98 5.01 3.98
C VAL A 233 5.69 5.12 4.78
N ASP A 234 5.26 6.35 5.05
CA ASP A 234 3.99 6.63 5.72
C ASP A 234 2.83 6.55 4.71
N LEU A 235 1.98 5.54 4.88
CA LEU A 235 0.77 5.33 4.10
C LEU A 235 -0.40 6.20 4.60
N GLY A 236 -0.24 6.86 5.75
CA GLY A 236 -1.24 7.67 6.42
C GLY A 236 -1.90 6.95 7.60
N ASN A 237 -2.53 7.73 8.49
CA ASN A 237 -3.16 7.24 9.73
C ASN A 237 -2.22 6.38 10.62
N GLY A 238 -0.92 6.64 10.54
CA GLY A 238 0.09 5.92 11.30
C GLY A 238 0.44 4.52 10.76
N GLN A 239 -0.05 4.15 9.57
CA GLN A 239 0.35 2.93 8.87
C GLN A 239 1.69 3.15 8.16
N ILE A 240 2.67 2.30 8.45
CA ILE A 240 4.02 2.42 7.89
C ILE A 240 4.35 1.16 7.08
N GLY A 241 4.81 1.35 5.85
CA GLY A 241 5.28 0.26 4.98
C GLY A 241 6.48 -0.47 5.61
N ASN A 242 6.46 -1.80 5.59
CA ASN A 242 7.47 -2.60 6.30
C ASN A 242 8.48 -3.32 5.37
N PHE A 243 8.49 -3.02 4.08
CA PHE A 243 9.29 -3.76 3.10
C PHE A 243 9.89 -2.90 1.99
N ASN A 244 11.07 -3.28 1.53
CA ASN A 244 11.58 -2.89 0.22
C ASN A 244 11.58 -4.12 -0.68
N LYS A 245 11.19 -3.97 -1.95
CA LYS A 245 11.12 -5.10 -2.86
C LYS A 245 11.36 -4.66 -4.30
N LYS A 246 12.17 -5.45 -5.00
CA LYS A 246 12.41 -5.31 -6.43
C LYS A 246 11.73 -6.47 -7.15
N VAL A 247 10.97 -6.15 -8.20
CA VAL A 247 10.25 -7.12 -9.03
C VAL A 247 10.64 -6.87 -10.48
N THR A 248 11.06 -7.91 -11.17
CA THR A 248 11.35 -7.91 -12.61
C THR A 248 10.31 -8.75 -13.32
N VAL A 249 9.66 -8.18 -14.34
CA VAL A 249 8.63 -8.84 -15.14
C VAL A 249 9.08 -8.85 -16.60
N HIS A 250 8.89 -9.98 -17.28
CA HIS A 250 9.21 -10.13 -18.69
C HIS A 250 7.93 -10.10 -19.53
N ILE A 251 7.91 -9.26 -20.56
CA ILE A 251 6.81 -9.18 -21.52
C ILE A 251 7.11 -10.14 -22.67
N GLY A 252 6.17 -11.01 -22.98
CA GLY A 252 6.26 -11.97 -24.08
C GLY A 252 5.99 -11.37 -25.45
N ASP A 253 5.69 -12.25 -26.41
CA ASP A 253 5.18 -11.84 -27.71
C ASP A 253 3.84 -11.12 -27.57
N LYS A 254 3.53 -10.23 -28.52
CA LYS A 254 2.23 -9.57 -28.59
C LYS A 254 1.20 -10.57 -29.10
N LYS A 255 0.41 -11.14 -28.20
CA LYS A 255 -0.70 -12.03 -28.55
C LYS A 255 -2.02 -11.34 -28.27
N VAL A 256 -2.76 -11.08 -29.34
CA VAL A 256 -4.02 -10.35 -29.30
C VAL A 256 -5.05 -11.14 -30.09
N ALA A 257 -6.25 -11.28 -29.54
CA ALA A 257 -7.39 -11.83 -30.22
C ALA A 257 -8.53 -10.81 -30.35
N ILE A 258 -9.39 -11.00 -31.35
CA ILE A 258 -10.65 -10.29 -31.53
C ILE A 258 -11.76 -11.34 -31.54
N ALA A 259 -12.75 -11.18 -30.66
CA ALA A 259 -13.98 -11.94 -30.66
C ALA A 259 -15.12 -11.05 -31.18
N ASP A 260 -15.66 -11.36 -32.35
CA ASP A 260 -16.71 -10.56 -33.00
C ASP A 260 -18.06 -11.24 -32.85
N ALA A 261 -18.92 -10.66 -32.00
CA ALA A 261 -20.22 -11.22 -31.66
C ALA A 261 -21.23 -11.18 -32.83
N THR A 262 -21.04 -10.33 -33.84
CA THR A 262 -21.90 -10.32 -35.03
C THR A 262 -21.39 -11.28 -36.09
N ALA A 263 -20.07 -11.36 -36.30
CA ALA A 263 -19.48 -12.30 -37.25
C ALA A 263 -19.39 -13.74 -36.72
N HIS A 264 -19.58 -13.94 -35.40
CA HIS A 264 -19.42 -15.21 -34.70
C HIS A 264 -18.02 -15.83 -34.92
N THR A 265 -16.97 -15.01 -34.84
CA THR A 265 -15.58 -15.45 -35.04
C THR A 265 -14.67 -15.04 -33.91
N PHE A 266 -13.62 -15.83 -33.71
CA PHE A 266 -12.47 -15.52 -32.87
C PHE A 266 -11.22 -15.51 -33.74
N THR A 267 -10.55 -14.37 -33.85
CA THR A 267 -9.37 -14.18 -34.71
C THR A 267 -8.18 -13.82 -33.84
N ALA A 268 -7.12 -14.62 -33.88
CA ALA A 268 -5.90 -14.40 -33.11
C ALA A 268 -4.74 -13.94 -33.99
N SER A 269 -3.89 -13.10 -33.41
CA SER A 269 -2.64 -12.63 -33.99
C SER A 269 -1.48 -12.76 -33.00
N ILE A 270 -0.29 -13.03 -33.54
CA ILE A 270 0.96 -13.03 -32.78
C ILE A 270 1.92 -12.08 -33.48
N ASN A 271 2.42 -11.08 -32.75
CA ASN A 271 3.29 -10.03 -33.27
C ASN A 271 2.72 -9.38 -34.54
N ASP A 272 1.43 -9.04 -34.50
CA ASP A 272 0.66 -8.43 -35.59
C ASP A 272 0.55 -9.29 -36.87
N GLN A 273 0.92 -10.56 -36.82
CA GLN A 273 0.71 -11.53 -37.90
C GLN A 273 -0.51 -12.42 -37.60
N PRO A 274 -1.36 -12.75 -38.59
CA PRO A 274 -2.47 -13.68 -38.41
C PRO A 274 -1.97 -15.04 -37.91
N ALA A 275 -2.58 -15.54 -36.84
CA ALA A 275 -2.21 -16.81 -36.21
C ALA A 275 -3.32 -17.87 -36.33
N GLY A 276 -4.58 -17.44 -36.39
CA GLY A 276 -5.71 -18.32 -36.68
C GLY A 276 -7.04 -17.59 -36.59
N GLN A 277 -8.08 -18.22 -37.15
CA GLN A 277 -9.45 -17.77 -37.06
C GLN A 277 -10.36 -18.98 -36.88
N TRP A 278 -11.24 -18.93 -35.89
CA TRP A 278 -12.16 -20.02 -35.56
C TRP A 278 -13.59 -19.50 -35.43
N PRO A 279 -14.60 -20.31 -35.78
CA PRO A 279 -15.98 -20.06 -35.38
C PRO A 279 -16.09 -19.97 -33.85
N ALA A 280 -16.90 -19.05 -33.38
CA ALA A 280 -17.12 -18.80 -31.97
C ALA A 280 -18.61 -18.61 -31.65
N THR A 281 -18.98 -18.80 -30.39
CA THR A 281 -20.25 -18.33 -29.84
C THR A 281 -19.97 -17.50 -28.60
N MET A 282 -20.70 -16.40 -28.42
CA MET A 282 -20.60 -15.49 -27.28
C MET A 282 -21.90 -15.47 -26.47
N GLY A 283 -21.98 -14.56 -25.51
CA GLY A 283 -23.15 -14.33 -24.68
C GLY A 283 -24.37 -13.92 -25.50
N ASP A 284 -25.53 -14.49 -25.17
CA ASP A 284 -26.80 -14.09 -25.79
C ASP A 284 -27.29 -12.72 -25.30
N THR A 285 -28.45 -12.25 -25.78
CA THR A 285 -28.98 -10.93 -25.39
C THR A 285 -29.43 -10.84 -23.92
N ARG A 286 -29.61 -11.97 -23.23
CA ARG A 286 -29.94 -12.01 -21.79
C ARG A 286 -28.68 -11.92 -20.94
N PHE A 287 -27.57 -12.45 -21.45
CA PHE A 287 -26.26 -12.49 -20.80
C PHE A 287 -25.15 -12.14 -21.80
N PRO A 288 -25.14 -10.90 -22.32
CA PRO A 288 -24.22 -10.55 -23.38
C PRO A 288 -22.78 -10.50 -22.84
N SER A 289 -21.82 -10.99 -23.64
CA SER A 289 -20.39 -10.91 -23.30
C SER A 289 -19.97 -9.46 -23.11
N ALA A 290 -19.14 -9.20 -22.11
CA ALA A 290 -18.57 -7.88 -21.86
C ALA A 290 -17.82 -7.36 -23.09
N ARG A 291 -18.04 -6.09 -23.45
CA ARG A 291 -17.32 -5.45 -24.58
C ARG A 291 -15.95 -4.95 -24.15
N GLY A 292 -15.09 -4.77 -25.15
CA GLY A 292 -13.77 -4.15 -24.98
C GLY A 292 -12.67 -5.16 -24.72
N PHE A 293 -11.61 -4.73 -24.06
CA PHE A 293 -10.42 -5.53 -23.79
C PHE A 293 -10.59 -6.35 -22.51
N LEU A 294 -10.43 -7.67 -22.65
CA LEU A 294 -10.41 -8.63 -21.56
C LEU A 294 -9.03 -9.29 -21.55
N VAL A 295 -8.26 -9.04 -20.50
CA VAL A 295 -6.91 -9.60 -20.34
C VAL A 295 -7.02 -10.97 -19.72
N LEU A 296 -6.34 -11.94 -20.32
CA LEU A 296 -6.33 -13.33 -19.87
C LEU A 296 -5.69 -13.42 -18.48
N MET A 297 -6.29 -14.25 -17.62
CA MET A 297 -5.86 -14.50 -16.25
C MET A 297 -5.34 -15.94 -16.13
N GLU A 298 -5.94 -16.77 -15.26
CA GLU A 298 -5.58 -18.17 -15.06
C GLU A 298 -6.13 -19.09 -16.15
N LYS A 299 -5.54 -20.28 -16.25
CA LYS A 299 -5.90 -21.31 -17.21
C LYS A 299 -6.15 -22.62 -16.49
N TYR A 300 -7.21 -23.31 -16.88
CA TYR A 300 -7.65 -24.57 -16.32
C TYR A 300 -7.84 -25.59 -17.43
N ARG A 301 -7.17 -26.74 -17.33
CA ARG A 301 -7.36 -27.80 -18.33
C ARG A 301 -8.81 -28.28 -18.33
N VAL A 302 -9.40 -28.38 -17.14
CA VAL A 302 -10.82 -28.59 -16.89
C VAL A 302 -11.23 -27.56 -15.85
N GLU A 303 -12.31 -26.83 -16.09
CA GLU A 303 -12.93 -25.93 -15.11
C GLU A 303 -14.37 -26.39 -14.82
N HIS A 304 -14.73 -26.39 -13.54
CA HIS A 304 -16.07 -26.71 -13.06
C HIS A 304 -16.86 -25.41 -12.94
N MET A 305 -17.86 -25.22 -13.81
CA MET A 305 -18.70 -24.03 -13.85
C MET A 305 -20.07 -24.31 -13.23
N SER A 306 -20.51 -23.40 -12.38
CA SER A 306 -21.81 -23.45 -11.70
C SER A 306 -22.66 -22.25 -12.09
N ALA A 307 -23.91 -22.46 -12.51
CA ALA A 307 -24.85 -21.37 -12.78
C ALA A 307 -25.09 -20.51 -11.52
N ALA A 308 -24.92 -21.10 -10.33
CA ALA A 308 -25.05 -20.38 -9.06
C ALA A 308 -23.92 -19.35 -8.86
N SER A 309 -22.74 -19.53 -9.47
CA SER A 309 -21.62 -18.58 -9.34
C SER A 309 -21.94 -17.23 -9.98
N ILE A 310 -22.80 -17.23 -11.01
CA ILE A 310 -23.33 -16.02 -11.67
C ILE A 310 -24.73 -15.64 -11.17
N GLY A 311 -25.18 -16.22 -10.05
CA GLY A 311 -26.42 -15.85 -9.37
C GLY A 311 -27.69 -16.53 -9.86
N LEU A 312 -27.61 -17.47 -10.82
CA LEU A 312 -28.76 -18.21 -11.32
C LEU A 312 -29.16 -19.35 -10.37
N LYS A 313 -30.44 -19.64 -10.30
CA LYS A 313 -31.03 -20.64 -9.40
C LYS A 313 -31.84 -21.68 -10.19
N PRO A 314 -32.00 -22.91 -9.65
CA PRO A 314 -32.89 -23.89 -10.24
C PRO A 314 -34.28 -23.31 -10.49
N GLY A 315 -34.74 -23.41 -11.74
CA GLY A 315 -36.02 -22.85 -12.20
C GLY A 315 -35.89 -21.53 -12.97
N ASP A 316 -34.73 -20.87 -12.95
CA ASP A 316 -34.50 -19.72 -13.81
C ASP A 316 -34.47 -20.16 -15.29
N PRO A 317 -35.06 -19.38 -16.23
CA PRO A 317 -35.13 -19.77 -17.65
C PRO A 317 -33.78 -20.00 -18.34
N ALA A 318 -32.68 -19.52 -17.75
CA ALA A 318 -31.32 -19.67 -18.26
C ALA A 318 -30.43 -20.54 -17.36
N TYR A 319 -31.00 -21.25 -16.38
CA TYR A 319 -30.23 -22.08 -15.46
C TYR A 319 -29.56 -23.25 -16.18
N TYR A 320 -28.23 -23.32 -16.15
CA TYR A 320 -27.45 -24.42 -16.76
C TYR A 320 -26.96 -25.47 -15.75
N GLY A 321 -27.22 -25.29 -14.45
CA GLY A 321 -26.75 -26.22 -13.42
C GLY A 321 -25.23 -26.18 -13.24
N GLU A 322 -24.62 -27.36 -13.20
CA GLU A 322 -23.17 -27.55 -13.11
C GLU A 322 -22.68 -28.15 -14.43
N LEU A 323 -21.55 -27.67 -14.94
CA LEU A 323 -20.93 -28.22 -16.15
C LEU A 323 -19.41 -28.15 -16.09
N ASP A 324 -18.78 -29.10 -16.77
CA ASP A 324 -17.32 -29.16 -16.93
C ASP A 324 -16.95 -28.68 -18.32
N VAL A 325 -16.02 -27.73 -18.40
CA VAL A 325 -15.47 -27.26 -19.68
C VAL A 325 -13.99 -27.53 -19.77
N ASN A 326 -13.54 -27.83 -20.98
CA ASN A 326 -12.14 -28.09 -21.29
C ASN A 326 -11.46 -26.81 -21.81
N TYR A 327 -10.14 -26.72 -21.60
CA TYR A 327 -9.30 -25.64 -22.15
C TYR A 327 -9.78 -24.24 -21.74
N ALA A 328 -10.16 -24.09 -20.47
CA ALA A 328 -10.71 -22.85 -19.96
C ALA A 328 -9.61 -21.84 -19.66
N THR A 329 -9.80 -20.60 -20.11
CA THR A 329 -8.95 -19.45 -19.81
C THR A 329 -9.83 -18.34 -19.24
N ARG A 330 -9.58 -17.93 -18.00
CA ARG A 330 -10.38 -16.92 -17.32
C ARG A 330 -10.12 -15.53 -17.91
N LEU A 331 -11.19 -14.76 -18.10
CA LEU A 331 -11.17 -13.37 -18.56
C LEU A 331 -11.60 -12.40 -17.45
N THR A 332 -12.59 -12.80 -16.64
CA THR A 332 -13.06 -12.01 -15.51
C THR A 332 -13.24 -12.87 -14.25
N PRO A 333 -13.02 -12.32 -13.04
CA PRO A 333 -13.48 -12.89 -11.78
C PRO A 333 -14.99 -13.15 -11.74
N SER A 334 -15.79 -12.30 -12.38
CA SER A 334 -17.25 -12.44 -12.45
C SER A 334 -17.74 -13.66 -13.23
N GLY A 335 -16.88 -14.32 -14.02
CA GLY A 335 -17.18 -15.64 -14.59
C GLY A 335 -17.11 -15.74 -16.11
N GLU A 336 -16.52 -14.78 -16.82
CA GLU A 336 -16.27 -14.92 -18.25
C GLU A 336 -14.97 -15.69 -18.54
N PHE A 337 -15.06 -16.63 -19.49
CA PHE A 337 -13.95 -17.47 -19.93
C PHE A 337 -13.94 -17.62 -21.45
N ILE A 338 -12.76 -17.94 -21.99
CA ILE A 338 -12.63 -18.65 -23.27
C ILE A 338 -12.55 -20.14 -22.95
N HIS A 339 -13.35 -20.98 -23.59
CA HIS A 339 -13.28 -22.43 -23.38
C HIS A 339 -13.78 -23.22 -24.59
N GLN A 340 -13.54 -24.54 -24.57
CA GLN A 340 -14.19 -25.44 -25.53
C GLN A 340 -15.69 -25.45 -25.25
N ALA A 341 -16.48 -25.12 -26.27
CA ALA A 341 -17.94 -25.19 -26.22
C ALA A 341 -18.40 -26.59 -25.80
N THR A 342 -19.47 -26.64 -24.99
CA THR A 342 -20.11 -27.90 -24.61
C THR A 342 -20.74 -28.58 -25.83
N ASP A 343 -21.04 -29.87 -25.72
CA ASP A 343 -21.70 -30.62 -26.80
C ASP A 343 -23.04 -29.97 -27.23
N SER A 344 -23.76 -29.37 -26.29
CA SER A 344 -25.01 -28.64 -26.56
C SER A 344 -24.80 -27.32 -27.32
N ALA A 345 -23.67 -26.65 -27.13
CA ALA A 345 -23.34 -25.38 -27.77
C ALA A 345 -22.63 -25.57 -29.12
N MET A 346 -22.01 -26.73 -29.35
CA MET A 346 -21.22 -27.04 -30.55
C MET A 346 -21.96 -26.80 -31.88
N PRO A 347 -23.27 -27.14 -32.04
CA PRO A 347 -23.99 -26.90 -33.29
C PRO A 347 -24.21 -25.42 -33.64
N TYR A 348 -23.93 -24.50 -32.71
CA TYR A 348 -24.24 -23.08 -32.83
C TYR A 348 -23.01 -22.18 -32.96
N ILE A 349 -21.80 -22.74 -32.79
CA ILE A 349 -20.56 -21.99 -32.97
C ILE A 349 -20.48 -21.47 -34.42
N GLY A 350 -20.17 -20.18 -34.60
CA GLY A 350 -20.17 -19.55 -35.92
C GLY A 350 -21.54 -19.19 -36.48
N VAL A 351 -22.63 -19.43 -35.73
CA VAL A 351 -24.01 -19.24 -36.21
C VAL A 351 -24.81 -18.29 -35.33
N THR A 352 -24.73 -18.46 -34.00
CA THR A 352 -25.46 -17.60 -33.05
C THR A 352 -24.74 -17.52 -31.71
N ASN A 353 -24.96 -16.42 -30.99
CA ASN A 353 -24.55 -16.27 -29.60
C ASN A 353 -25.59 -16.93 -28.69
N LEU A 354 -25.14 -17.72 -27.72
CA LEU A 354 -26.01 -18.51 -26.84
C LEU A 354 -25.50 -18.68 -25.40
N SER A 355 -24.27 -18.27 -25.12
CA SER A 355 -23.64 -18.53 -23.82
C SER A 355 -24.13 -17.54 -22.76
N HIS A 356 -23.65 -17.70 -21.54
CA HIS A 356 -23.89 -16.77 -20.41
C HIS A 356 -22.79 -15.71 -20.28
N GLY A 357 -22.10 -15.38 -21.37
CA GLY A 357 -21.02 -14.39 -21.43
C GLY A 357 -19.69 -14.98 -21.92
N CYS A 358 -19.45 -16.28 -21.70
CA CYS A 358 -18.23 -16.95 -22.18
C CYS A 358 -18.06 -16.93 -23.70
N ILE A 359 -16.82 -16.97 -24.14
CA ILE A 359 -16.42 -17.19 -25.54
C ILE A 359 -16.23 -18.70 -25.75
N GLY A 360 -17.20 -19.34 -26.36
CA GLY A 360 -17.17 -20.77 -26.71
C GLY A 360 -16.50 -20.99 -28.08
N LEU A 361 -15.51 -21.89 -28.12
CA LEU A 361 -14.80 -22.28 -29.34
C LEU A 361 -14.94 -23.78 -29.62
N GLY A 362 -14.77 -24.18 -30.88
CA GLY A 362 -14.55 -25.59 -31.22
C GLY A 362 -13.25 -26.15 -30.60
N PRO A 363 -13.06 -27.48 -30.56
CA PRO A 363 -11.94 -28.12 -29.89
C PRO A 363 -10.56 -27.56 -30.30
N ASP A 364 -10.34 -27.36 -31.60
CA ASP A 364 -9.06 -26.86 -32.12
C ASP A 364 -8.77 -25.42 -31.69
N GLY A 365 -9.78 -24.55 -31.73
CA GLY A 365 -9.63 -23.14 -31.32
C GLY A 365 -9.41 -23.00 -29.82
N ALA A 366 -10.20 -23.71 -29.01
CA ALA A 366 -10.05 -23.71 -27.56
C ALA A 366 -8.67 -24.24 -27.13
N LYS A 367 -8.25 -25.36 -27.72
CA LYS A 367 -6.92 -25.91 -27.47
C LYS A 367 -5.82 -24.96 -27.94
N TRP A 368 -5.96 -24.31 -29.09
CA TRP A 368 -4.98 -23.36 -29.58
C TRP A 368 -4.80 -22.18 -28.61
N VAL A 369 -5.90 -21.58 -28.14
CA VAL A 369 -5.84 -20.49 -27.14
C VAL A 369 -5.16 -21.00 -25.86
N PHE A 370 -5.56 -22.18 -25.38
CA PHE A 370 -4.99 -22.77 -24.18
C PHE A 370 -3.51 -23.13 -24.32
N ASP A 371 -3.02 -23.48 -25.50
CA ASP A 371 -1.59 -23.81 -25.67
C ASP A 371 -0.74 -22.57 -25.94
N ASN A 372 -1.30 -21.57 -26.62
CA ASN A 372 -0.52 -20.46 -27.18
C ASN A 372 -0.66 -19.15 -26.43
N MET A 373 -1.77 -18.90 -25.72
CA MET A 373 -1.98 -17.66 -24.97
C MET A 373 -1.81 -17.89 -23.46
N THR A 374 -1.48 -16.85 -22.71
CA THR A 374 -1.16 -16.90 -21.28
C THR A 374 -1.67 -15.65 -20.54
N SER A 375 -1.50 -15.62 -19.22
CA SER A 375 -1.84 -14.45 -18.41
C SER A 375 -1.19 -13.18 -18.95
N GLY A 376 -1.99 -12.12 -19.10
CA GLY A 376 -1.53 -10.86 -19.67
C GLY A 376 -1.68 -10.72 -21.18
N ASP A 377 -1.97 -11.79 -21.92
CA ASP A 377 -2.44 -11.68 -23.30
C ASP A 377 -3.88 -11.13 -23.30
N VAL A 378 -4.43 -10.72 -24.45
CA VAL A 378 -5.71 -10.01 -24.48
C VAL A 378 -6.63 -10.47 -25.60
N VAL A 379 -7.92 -10.52 -25.31
CA VAL A 379 -8.99 -10.59 -26.31
C VAL A 379 -9.78 -9.28 -26.28
N GLN A 380 -10.08 -8.72 -27.45
CA GLN A 380 -11.03 -7.64 -27.60
C GLN A 380 -12.36 -8.19 -28.09
N VAL A 381 -13.41 -8.02 -27.30
CA VAL A 381 -14.78 -8.38 -27.68
C VAL A 381 -15.44 -7.17 -28.33
N ILE A 382 -15.94 -7.36 -29.55
CA ILE A 382 -16.57 -6.32 -30.37
C ILE A 382 -17.96 -6.75 -30.83
N ASN A 383 -18.77 -5.76 -31.23
CA ASN A 383 -20.11 -5.95 -31.80
C ASN A 383 -21.07 -6.78 -30.91
N THR A 384 -20.87 -6.75 -29.60
CA THR A 384 -21.75 -7.32 -28.56
C THR A 384 -22.65 -6.23 -27.96
N GLU A 385 -23.83 -6.62 -27.49
CA GLU A 385 -24.75 -5.73 -26.77
C GLU A 385 -24.28 -5.44 -25.33
N GLY A 386 -23.35 -6.25 -24.79
CA GLY A 386 -22.90 -6.16 -23.40
C GLY A 386 -22.09 -4.90 -23.10
N ASP A 387 -22.17 -4.44 -21.86
CA ASP A 387 -21.40 -3.30 -21.36
C ASP A 387 -19.91 -3.65 -21.21
N PHE A 388 -19.07 -2.64 -20.99
CA PHE A 388 -17.68 -2.90 -20.64
C PHE A 388 -17.64 -3.66 -19.31
N ALA A 389 -16.75 -4.66 -19.21
CA ALA A 389 -16.48 -5.27 -17.91
C ALA A 389 -16.11 -4.16 -16.91
N ASN A 390 -16.58 -4.29 -15.67
CA ASN A 390 -16.14 -3.39 -14.60
C ASN A 390 -14.62 -3.34 -14.60
N PHE A 391 -14.04 -2.14 -14.51
CA PHE A 391 -12.63 -1.97 -14.78
C PHE A 391 -11.72 -2.73 -13.80
N ASP A 392 -12.21 -3.02 -12.59
CA ASP A 392 -11.58 -3.84 -11.55
C ASP A 392 -12.02 -5.33 -11.57
N ASP A 393 -12.96 -5.71 -12.42
CA ASP A 393 -13.36 -7.11 -12.66
C ASP A 393 -12.33 -7.79 -13.56
N GLY A 394 -11.22 -8.19 -12.94
CA GLY A 394 -10.04 -8.69 -13.64
C GLY A 394 -9.13 -7.52 -13.99
N PHE A 395 -8.62 -7.46 -15.22
CA PHE A 395 -7.74 -6.38 -15.69
C PHE A 395 -8.40 -5.53 -16.78
N GLY A 396 -9.57 -4.96 -16.47
CA GLY A 396 -10.31 -4.05 -17.35
C GLY A 396 -9.67 -2.68 -17.56
N ASP A 397 -8.44 -2.47 -17.10
CA ASP A 397 -7.66 -1.23 -17.16
C ASP A 397 -7.62 -0.59 -18.56
N TRP A 398 -7.62 -1.39 -19.62
CA TRP A 398 -7.53 -0.95 -21.01
C TRP A 398 -8.85 -0.43 -21.58
N ASN A 399 -9.95 -0.60 -20.85
CA ASN A 399 -11.25 -0.01 -21.17
C ASN A 399 -11.42 1.40 -20.60
N ILE A 400 -10.50 1.84 -19.73
CA ILE A 400 -10.43 3.20 -19.22
C ILE A 400 -9.66 4.07 -20.23
N PRO A 401 -10.24 5.17 -20.75
CA PRO A 401 -9.52 6.12 -21.58
C PRO A 401 -8.26 6.63 -20.87
N TRP A 402 -7.14 6.75 -21.58
CA TRP A 402 -5.85 7.08 -20.96
C TRP A 402 -5.88 8.36 -20.11
N ALA A 403 -6.55 9.42 -20.60
CA ALA A 403 -6.72 10.67 -19.87
C ALA A 403 -7.49 10.52 -18.55
N GLN A 404 -8.33 9.49 -18.41
CA GLN A 404 -8.98 9.15 -17.15
C GLN A 404 -8.10 8.25 -16.27
N TYR A 405 -7.30 7.38 -16.90
CA TYR A 405 -6.42 6.45 -16.19
C TYR A 405 -5.27 7.18 -15.49
N ALA A 406 -4.58 8.08 -16.21
CA ALA A 406 -3.38 8.77 -15.78
C ALA A 406 -3.64 10.06 -14.95
N ASN A 407 -4.73 10.08 -14.18
CA ASN A 407 -5.18 11.25 -13.43
C ASN A 407 -4.52 11.42 -12.06
#